data_AF-A0A9D6U1P0-F1
#
_entry.id   AF-A0A9D6U1P0-F1
#
_cell.length_a   1.000
_cell.length_b   1.000
_cell.length_c   1.000
_cell.angle_alpha   90.00
_cell.angle_beta   90.00
_cell.angle_gamma   90.00
#
_symmetry.space_group_name_H-M   'P 1'
#
loop_
_entity.id
_entity.type
_entity.pdbx_description
1 polymer ?
#
loop_
_entity_poly.entity_id
_entity_poly.type
_entity_poly.pdbx_seq_one_letter_code
_entity_poly.pdbx_strand_id
1 'polypeptide(L)'
;MLLTFRLLGFGWHGGGILLDPGLQSPKLIAVWTQMEPLPLVVANPAPIVVGLFIFGVGHACIYRWLAPSWPRGIGPRAWRLAALIFFLSFLFWEFFTPFNQFGEPLPLLGLQLFFWMIIAGAEALVIAALCERKPSGGGK
;
A
#
# COMPACT_ATOMS: atom_id res chain seq x y z
N MET A 1 5.47 0.86 3.51
CA MET A 1 6.18 1.35 2.31
C MET A 1 7.69 1.34 2.51
N LEU A 2 8.26 2.20 3.37
CA LEU A 2 9.71 2.22 3.59
C LEU A 2 10.24 0.89 4.18
N LEU A 3 9.64 0.42 5.27
CA LEU A 3 10.06 -0.84 5.89
C LEU A 3 9.78 -2.07 5.00
N THR A 4 8.65 -2.09 4.31
CA THR A 4 8.23 -3.22 3.48
C THR A 4 8.91 -3.22 2.12
N PHE A 5 8.42 -2.42 1.18
CA PHE A 5 8.91 -2.40 -0.19
C PHE A 5 10.33 -1.84 -0.32
N ARG A 6 10.67 -0.74 0.35
CA ARG A 6 11.99 -0.11 0.14
C ARG A 6 13.12 -0.89 0.79
N LEU A 7 12.96 -1.31 2.05
CA LEU A 7 14.02 -2.00 2.79
C LEU A 7 14.09 -3.49 2.45
N LEU A 8 12.96 -4.20 2.56
CA LEU A 8 12.93 -5.67 2.43
C LEU A 8 12.67 -6.14 1.01
N GLY A 9 11.75 -5.49 0.30
CA GLY A 9 11.33 -5.90 -1.04
C GLY A 9 12.37 -5.61 -2.11
N PHE A 10 12.65 -4.33 -2.34
CA PHE A 10 13.54 -3.83 -3.41
C PHE A 10 14.98 -3.65 -2.94
N GLY A 11 15.21 -3.56 -1.63
CA GLY A 11 16.53 -3.29 -1.05
C GLY A 11 17.02 -1.86 -1.31
N TRP A 12 18.00 -1.39 -0.53
CA TRP A 12 18.48 0.00 -0.63
C TRP A 12 19.17 0.31 -1.97
N HIS A 13 19.81 -0.70 -2.56
CA HIS A 13 20.57 -0.61 -3.81
C HIS A 13 19.89 -1.37 -4.97
N GLY A 14 18.60 -1.73 -4.85
CA GLY A 14 17.86 -2.41 -5.93
C GLY A 14 18.13 -3.92 -6.06
N GLY A 15 18.84 -4.53 -5.10
CA GLY A 15 19.12 -5.97 -5.07
C GLY A 15 18.22 -6.77 -4.11
N GLY A 16 17.05 -6.25 -3.76
CA GLY A 16 16.11 -6.96 -2.90
C GLY A 16 15.37 -8.08 -3.63
N ILE A 17 14.73 -8.95 -2.86
CA ILE A 17 14.06 -10.18 -3.36
C ILE A 17 13.02 -9.93 -4.45
N LEU A 18 12.35 -8.77 -4.46
CA LEU A 18 11.35 -8.41 -5.47
C LEU A 18 11.95 -7.96 -6.81
N LEU A 19 13.27 -7.71 -6.86
CA LEU A 19 14.02 -7.34 -8.07
C LEU A 19 15.14 -8.32 -8.39
N ASP A 20 15.18 -9.49 -7.75
CA ASP A 20 16.14 -10.54 -8.06
C ASP A 20 15.81 -11.17 -9.42
N PRO A 21 16.67 -11.02 -10.46
CA PRO A 21 16.40 -11.58 -11.79
C PRO A 21 16.33 -13.12 -11.82
N GLY A 22 16.88 -13.81 -10.81
CA GLY A 22 16.80 -15.26 -10.68
C GLY A 22 15.47 -15.75 -10.10
N LEU A 23 14.71 -14.87 -9.45
CA LEU A 23 13.44 -15.19 -8.80
C LEU A 23 12.24 -14.50 -9.45
N GLN A 24 12.44 -13.32 -10.05
CA GLN A 24 11.39 -12.44 -10.56
C GLN A 24 11.13 -12.64 -12.06
N SER A 25 9.93 -12.24 -12.51
CA SER A 25 9.61 -12.24 -13.94
C SER A 25 10.56 -11.33 -14.73
N PRO A 26 11.12 -11.80 -15.86
CA PRO A 26 11.99 -10.97 -16.69
C PRO A 26 11.32 -9.69 -17.19
N LYS A 27 10.00 -9.75 -17.41
CA LYS A 27 9.21 -8.60 -17.86
C LYS A 27 9.12 -7.52 -16.78
N LEU A 28 8.85 -7.87 -15.53
CA LEU A 28 8.85 -6.91 -14.43
C LEU A 28 10.23 -6.28 -14.27
N ILE A 29 11.30 -7.07 -14.28
CA ILE A 29 12.67 -6.56 -14.19
C ILE A 29 12.95 -5.56 -15.32
N ALA A 30 12.62 -5.90 -16.57
CA ALA A 30 12.84 -5.03 -17.70
C ALA A 30 12.08 -3.71 -17.55
N VAL A 31 10.79 -3.74 -17.19
CA VAL A 31 9.97 -2.53 -16.99
C VAL A 31 10.50 -1.66 -15.85
N TRP A 32 10.97 -2.27 -14.75
CA TRP A 32 11.41 -1.52 -13.57
C TRP A 32 12.84 -0.99 -13.66
N THR A 33 13.70 -1.57 -14.49
CA THR A 33 15.15 -1.29 -14.45
C THR A 33 15.80 -1.01 -15.80
N GLN A 34 15.15 -1.32 -16.93
CA GLN A 34 15.79 -1.28 -18.26
C GLN A 34 14.99 -0.46 -19.29
N MET A 35 13.67 -0.50 -19.25
CA MET A 35 12.82 0.19 -20.23
C MET A 35 12.71 1.67 -19.90
N GLU A 36 13.16 2.51 -20.82
CA GLU A 36 13.04 3.97 -20.70
C GLU A 36 11.70 4.49 -21.29
N PRO A 37 11.03 5.47 -20.66
CA PRO A 37 11.43 6.08 -19.39
C PRO A 37 11.22 5.14 -18.20
N LEU A 38 12.19 5.10 -17.28
CA LEU A 38 12.03 4.35 -16.03
C LEU A 38 10.77 4.78 -15.25
N PRO A 39 10.16 3.87 -14.46
CA PRO A 39 9.01 4.22 -13.64
C PRO A 39 9.29 5.42 -12.73
N LEU A 40 8.30 6.31 -12.57
CA LEU A 40 8.45 7.52 -11.75
C LEU A 40 8.89 7.22 -10.31
N VAL A 41 8.42 6.12 -9.72
CA VAL A 41 8.85 5.72 -8.36
C VAL A 41 10.37 5.50 -8.25
N VAL A 42 11.06 5.22 -9.36
CA VAL A 42 12.52 5.09 -9.47
C VAL A 42 13.15 6.43 -9.87
N ALA A 43 12.71 7.01 -11.00
CA ALA A 43 13.37 8.16 -11.61
C ALA A 43 13.06 9.51 -10.94
N ASN A 44 11.82 9.68 -10.45
CA ASN A 44 11.37 10.89 -9.77
C ASN A 44 10.26 10.54 -8.76
N PRO A 45 10.62 10.10 -7.53
CA PRO A 45 9.66 9.51 -6.59
C PRO A 45 8.70 10.52 -5.96
N ALA A 46 9.01 11.83 -5.99
CA ALA A 46 8.23 12.85 -5.30
C ALA A 46 6.74 12.88 -5.71
N PRO A 47 6.36 12.87 -7.01
CA PRO A 47 4.98 12.71 -7.45
C PRO A 47 4.24 11.51 -6.84
N ILE A 48 4.92 10.35 -6.74
CA ILE A 48 4.31 9.13 -6.18
C ILE A 48 4.06 9.31 -4.68
N VAL A 49 5.00 9.89 -3.94
CA VAL A 49 4.83 10.18 -2.51
C VAL A 49 3.68 11.15 -2.26
N VAL A 50 3.58 12.22 -3.06
CA VAL A 50 2.47 13.18 -2.99
C VAL A 50 1.14 12.48 -3.29
N GLY A 51 1.09 11.65 -4.34
CA GLY A 51 -0.09 10.88 -4.68
C GLY A 51 -0.54 9.97 -3.53
N LEU A 52 0.38 9.22 -2.94
CA LEU A 52 0.08 8.34 -1.78
C LEU A 52 -0.45 9.13 -0.58
N PHE A 53 0.08 10.34 -0.32
CA PHE A 53 -0.44 11.20 0.73
C PHE A 53 -1.88 11.65 0.44
N ILE A 54 -2.17 12.06 -0.79
CA ILE A 54 -3.52 12.44 -1.23
C ILE A 54 -4.48 11.25 -1.10
N PHE A 55 -4.05 10.04 -1.49
CA PHE A 55 -4.85 8.82 -1.28
C PHE A 55 -5.16 8.59 0.20
N GLY A 56 -4.19 8.75 1.10
CA GLY A 56 -4.41 8.63 2.54
C GLY A 56 -5.44 9.64 3.08
N VAL A 57 -5.42 10.88 2.59
CA VAL A 57 -6.48 11.87 2.90
C VAL A 57 -7.83 11.41 2.37
N GLY A 58 -7.89 10.90 1.15
CA GLY A 58 -9.09 10.31 0.56
C GLY A 58 -9.65 9.15 1.38
N HIS A 59 -8.79 8.23 1.82
CA HIS A 59 -9.17 7.14 2.72
C HIS A 59 -9.72 7.64 4.05
N ALA A 60 -9.18 8.71 4.62
CA ALA A 60 -9.73 9.33 5.83
C ALA A 60 -11.12 9.94 5.60
N CYS A 61 -11.37 10.56 4.43
CA CYS A 61 -12.70 11.02 4.05
C CYS A 61 -13.70 9.86 3.91
N ILE A 62 -13.31 8.78 3.23
CA ILE A 62 -14.12 7.56 3.08
C ILE A 62 -14.41 6.94 4.44
N TYR A 63 -13.40 6.86 5.31
CA TYR A 63 -13.56 6.40 6.68
C TYR A 63 -14.63 7.20 7.41
N ARG A 64 -14.54 8.53 7.39
CA ARG A 64 -15.51 9.39 8.08
C ARG A 64 -16.94 9.19 7.57
N TRP A 65 -17.09 8.91 6.28
CA TRP A 65 -18.39 8.64 5.65
C TRP A 65 -18.96 7.27 6.04
N LEU A 66 -18.14 6.22 6.10
CA LEU A 66 -18.58 4.84 6.37
C LEU A 66 -18.62 4.48 7.86
N ALA A 67 -17.78 5.11 8.68
CA ALA A 67 -17.62 4.80 10.10
C ALA A 67 -18.94 4.83 10.92
N PRO A 68 -19.91 5.73 10.67
CA PRO A 68 -21.20 5.71 11.38
C PRO A 68 -21.95 4.38 11.25
N SER A 69 -21.77 3.66 10.15
CA SER A 69 -22.40 2.35 9.88
C SER A 69 -21.59 1.17 10.43
N TRP A 70 -20.44 1.41 11.05
CA TRP A 70 -19.58 0.37 11.60
C TRP A 70 -19.63 0.33 13.13
N PRO A 71 -19.39 -0.84 13.75
CA PRO A 71 -19.22 -0.95 15.19
C PRO A 71 -18.23 0.07 15.72
N ARG A 72 -18.53 0.66 16.88
CA ARG A 72 -17.68 1.67 17.50
C ARG A 72 -16.36 1.06 17.96
N GLY A 73 -15.33 1.92 18.03
CA GLY A 73 -13.99 1.56 18.51
C GLY A 73 -12.95 1.50 17.39
N ILE A 74 -11.71 1.82 17.76
CA ILE A 74 -10.58 1.94 16.84
C ILE A 74 -10.35 0.62 16.10
N GLY A 75 -10.24 -0.51 16.82
CA GLY A 75 -9.95 -1.82 16.24
C GLY A 75 -10.96 -2.28 15.19
N PRO A 76 -12.27 -2.40 15.53
CA PRO A 76 -13.29 -2.84 14.58
C PRO A 76 -13.43 -1.97 13.33
N ARG A 77 -13.18 -0.66 13.43
CA ARG A 77 -13.23 0.28 12.29
C ARG A 77 -11.95 0.24 11.47
N ALA A 78 -10.79 0.16 12.12
CA ALA A 78 -9.50 0.01 11.44
C ALA A 78 -9.47 -1.28 10.61
N TRP A 79 -9.94 -2.41 11.15
CA TRP A 79 -9.98 -3.67 10.39
C TRP A 79 -10.86 -3.58 9.14
N ARG A 80 -12.05 -2.96 9.26
CA ARG A 80 -12.97 -2.78 8.12
C ARG A 80 -12.38 -1.89 7.04
N LEU A 81 -11.77 -0.77 7.44
CA LEU A 81 -11.09 0.12 6.50
C LEU A 81 -9.88 -0.58 5.86
N ALA A 82 -9.06 -1.29 6.63
CA ALA A 82 -7.91 -2.04 6.11
C ALA A 82 -8.36 -3.08 5.08
N ALA A 83 -9.43 -3.82 5.37
CA ALA A 83 -9.99 -4.80 4.42
C ALA A 83 -10.47 -4.14 3.13
N LEU A 84 -11.12 -2.97 3.21
CA LEU A 84 -11.54 -2.20 2.03
C LEU A 84 -10.35 -1.71 1.21
N ILE A 85 -9.36 -1.07 1.84
CA ILE A 85 -8.15 -0.59 1.17
C ILE A 85 -7.42 -1.75 0.51
N PHE A 86 -7.21 -2.84 1.26
CA PHE A 86 -6.53 -4.03 0.77
C PHE A 86 -7.24 -4.64 -0.44
N PHE A 87 -8.55 -4.91 -0.33
CA PHE A 87 -9.28 -5.60 -1.37
C PHE A 87 -9.49 -4.75 -2.62
N LEU A 88 -9.86 -3.47 -2.45
CA LEU A 88 -10.22 -2.61 -3.59
C LEU A 88 -9.01 -1.94 -4.25
N SER A 89 -7.91 -1.75 -3.52
CA SER A 89 -6.72 -1.08 -4.07
C SER A 89 -5.62 -2.09 -4.37
N PHE A 90 -5.10 -2.76 -3.34
CA PHE A 90 -3.88 -3.56 -3.47
C PHE A 90 -4.15 -4.90 -4.16
N LEU A 91 -5.16 -5.65 -3.73
CA LEU A 91 -5.49 -6.93 -4.35
C LEU A 91 -5.91 -6.74 -5.81
N PHE A 92 -6.71 -5.70 -6.09
CA PHE A 92 -7.06 -5.34 -7.47
C PHE A 92 -5.82 -5.03 -8.31
N TRP A 93 -4.91 -4.19 -7.81
CA TRP A 93 -3.67 -3.84 -8.51
C TRP A 93 -2.76 -5.04 -8.74
N GLU A 94 -2.55 -5.86 -7.70
CA GLU A 94 -1.73 -7.09 -7.73
C GLU A 94 -2.30 -8.14 -8.70
N PHE A 95 -3.62 -8.21 -8.82
CA PHE A 95 -4.25 -9.09 -9.79
C PHE A 95 -4.10 -8.54 -11.21
N PHE A 96 -4.31 -7.23 -11.40
CA PHE A 96 -4.34 -6.62 -12.72
C PHE A 96 -2.96 -6.43 -13.34
N THR A 97 -1.94 -6.04 -12.57
CA THR A 97 -0.61 -5.72 -13.11
C THR A 97 0.45 -6.80 -12.84
N PRO A 98 0.88 -7.10 -11.60
CA PRO A 98 1.98 -8.03 -11.38
C PRO A 98 1.63 -9.45 -11.78
N PHE A 99 0.47 -9.96 -11.37
CA PHE A 99 0.00 -11.28 -11.79
C PHE A 99 -0.30 -11.34 -13.30
N ASN A 100 -1.26 -10.53 -13.77
CA ASN A 100 -1.78 -10.66 -15.13
C ASN A 100 -0.87 -10.05 -16.21
N GLN A 101 -0.36 -8.84 -16.02
CA GLN A 101 0.43 -8.16 -17.06
C GLN A 101 1.91 -8.53 -17.02
N PHE A 102 2.51 -8.66 -15.84
CA PHE A 102 3.94 -8.94 -15.71
C PHE A 102 4.26 -10.43 -15.57
N GLY A 103 3.29 -11.27 -15.21
CA GLY A 103 3.50 -12.71 -15.06
C GLY A 103 4.39 -13.03 -13.87
N GLU A 104 4.23 -12.28 -12.77
CA GLU A 104 5.01 -12.44 -11.57
C GLU A 104 4.78 -13.81 -10.90
N PRO A 105 5.84 -14.50 -10.44
CA PRO A 105 5.71 -15.76 -9.71
C PRO A 105 4.85 -15.63 -8.45
N LEU A 106 3.95 -16.59 -8.24
CA LEU A 106 2.99 -16.60 -7.12
C LEU A 106 3.62 -16.41 -5.73
N PRO A 107 4.80 -16.98 -5.40
CA PRO A 107 5.42 -16.74 -4.10
C PRO A 107 5.79 -15.27 -3.86
N LEU A 108 6.28 -14.58 -4.89
CA LEU A 108 6.64 -13.15 -4.79
C LEU A 108 5.37 -12.28 -4.74
N LEU A 109 4.36 -12.62 -5.52
CA LEU A 109 3.04 -11.99 -5.43
C LEU A 109 2.45 -12.11 -4.01
N GLY A 110 2.54 -13.30 -3.40
CA GLY A 110 2.10 -13.53 -2.02
C GLY A 110 2.87 -12.67 -1.01
N LEU A 111 4.18 -12.51 -1.19
CA LEU A 111 5.01 -11.63 -0.36
C LEU A 111 4.59 -10.15 -0.50
N GLN A 112 4.33 -9.70 -1.72
CA GLN A 112 3.87 -8.33 -1.96
C GLN A 112 2.49 -8.08 -1.34
N LEU A 113 1.55 -9.02 -1.50
CA LEU A 113 0.25 -8.96 -0.84
C LEU A 113 0.39 -8.89 0.68
N PHE A 114 1.32 -9.62 1.28
CA PHE A 114 1.61 -9.52 2.70
C PHE A 114 2.13 -8.12 3.08
N PHE A 115 3.04 -7.54 2.30
CA PHE A 115 3.49 -6.17 2.51
C PHE A 115 2.36 -5.15 2.39
N TRP A 116 1.46 -5.32 1.44
CA TRP A 116 0.27 -4.49 1.28
C TRP A 116 -0.70 -4.61 2.44
N MET A 117 -0.89 -5.81 2.98
CA MET A 117 -1.72 -6.03 4.16
C MET A 117 -1.19 -5.26 5.38
N ILE A 118 0.13 -5.28 5.60
CA ILE A 118 0.76 -4.49 6.67
C ILE A 118 0.52 -3.00 6.47
N ILE A 119 0.68 -2.50 5.23
CA ILE A 119 0.49 -1.08 4.91
C ILE A 119 -0.97 -0.66 5.13
N ALA A 120 -1.93 -1.42 4.58
CA ALA A 120 -3.36 -1.14 4.75
C ALA A 120 -3.77 -1.14 6.23
N GLY A 121 -3.25 -2.10 7.00
CA GLY A 121 -3.48 -2.18 8.44
C GLY A 121 -2.93 -0.98 9.20
N ALA A 122 -1.68 -0.60 8.94
CA ALA A 122 -1.04 0.55 9.58
C ALA A 122 -1.76 1.87 9.25
N GLU A 123 -2.06 2.08 7.96
CA GLU A 123 -2.79 3.27 7.50
C GLU A 123 -4.18 3.36 8.14
N ALA A 124 -4.95 2.27 8.10
CA ALA A 124 -6.29 2.25 8.65
C ALA A 124 -6.31 2.45 10.17
N LEU A 125 -5.31 1.90 10.88
CA LEU A 125 -5.16 2.08 12.31
C LEU A 125 -4.88 3.54 12.66
N VAL A 126 -3.98 4.21 11.92
CA VAL A 126 -3.67 5.63 12.13
C VAL A 126 -4.91 6.49 11.87
N ILE A 127 -5.62 6.26 10.76
CA ILE A 127 -6.86 6.99 10.44
C ILE A 127 -7.90 6.81 11.54
N ALA A 128 -8.19 5.57 11.93
CA ALA A 128 -9.17 5.28 12.97
C ALA A 128 -8.76 5.91 14.32
N ALA A 129 -7.49 5.81 14.71
CA ALA A 129 -7.00 6.40 15.95
C ALA A 129 -7.12 7.93 15.97
N LEU A 130 -6.85 8.60 14.84
CA LEU A 130 -6.98 10.06 14.75
C LEU A 130 -8.44 10.52 14.74
N CYS A 131 -9.32 9.80 14.03
CA CYS A 131 -10.74 10.16 13.94
C CYS A 131 -11.55 9.84 15.21
N GLU A 132 -11.15 8.81 15.98
CA GLU A 132 -11.83 8.42 17.22
C GLU A 132 -11.30 9.16 18.46
N ARG A 133 -10.19 9.91 18.35
CA ARG A 133 -9.72 10.76 19.44
C ARG A 133 -10.80 11.76 19.79
N LYS A 134 -11.36 11.64 21.00
CA LYS A 134 -12.19 12.71 21.58
C LYS A 134 -11.37 13.99 21.59
N PRO A 135 -11.93 15.14 21.19
CA PRO A 135 -11.23 16.41 21.35
C PRO A 135 -10.94 16.62 22.84
N SER A 136 -9.66 16.77 23.17
CA SER A 136 -9.20 17.15 24.49
C SER A 136 -9.64 18.60 24.75
N GLY A 137 -10.82 18.79 25.33
CA GLY A 137 -11.31 20.08 25.81
C GLY A 137 -12.33 20.76 24.89
N GLY A 138 -13.57 20.87 25.36
CA GLY A 138 -14.62 21.65 24.70
C GLY A 138 -16.02 21.37 25.24
N GLY A 139 -16.31 21.85 26.45
CA GLY A 139 -17.63 21.83 27.11
C GLY A 139 -17.43 21.77 28.61
N LYS A 140 -17.39 22.89 29.35
CA LYS A 140 -18.57 23.64 29.84
C LYS A 140 -19.61 22.73 30.46
#